data_AF-A0AA96S235-F1
#
_entry.id   AF-A0AA96S235-F1
#
_cell.length_a   1.000
_cell.length_b   1.000
_cell.length_c   1.000
_cell.angle_alpha   90.00
_cell.angle_beta   90.00
_cell.angle_gamma   90.00
#
_symmetry.space_group_name_H-M   'P 1'
#
loop_
_entity.id
_entity.type
_entity.pdbx_description
1 polymer ?
#
loop_
_entity_poly.entity_id
_entity_poly.type
_entity_poly.pdbx_seq_one_letter_code
_entity_poly.pdbx_strand_id
1 'polypeptide(L)'
;MQHKTTIQAELAAFLKREGKTINQFAGISGVNSGTLSSIINGNRPIAMQQLDRITSGMGLPEGAFYELYIDECVVHSTPDWRRLGPFLQRCAELDKLECIRQVVQIIMDNITYAPVLFETAEEFYRQGKLQAAALLYEGVADSEKYQHSERLALCQYRLFTIRTGSDPEADFRAATRFEYFVERLDESDQLDALQGLAEIYLSLQHWDKIRLLSEELYHKAAIQYENMQHVPRRQEERKKPLRPLCYYILYAHWLQSVVCIEQGEYEQALYYVSRYSEMGWITEDSAAVREIREQFARRGEIEACMLRLLCGGQELLPAYVEYIGTAELGLLTGMLRLVEAANRFRWRIDELLTRFQPQLERLRLAGEEQQPVSAAADTAKYPALLYELALYYFTTDRQEQGVASLFHSLEAAAVLETEDSVLRSVRLFEEYRGAASAADQEYYKQLINRLQRSYAGRQARAAGRL
;
A
#
# COMPACT_ATOMS: atom_id res chain seq x y z
N MET A 1 30.92 -21.91 -30.38
CA MET A 1 30.94 -22.28 -28.95
C MET A 1 31.84 -21.31 -28.23
N GLN A 2 31.28 -20.35 -27.48
CA GLN A 2 32.08 -19.48 -26.61
C GLN A 2 32.55 -20.33 -25.42
N HIS A 3 33.86 -20.48 -25.23
CA HIS A 3 34.39 -21.03 -23.98
C HIS A 3 34.04 -20.04 -22.86
N LYS A 4 32.97 -20.31 -22.09
CA LYS A 4 32.67 -19.55 -20.87
C LYS A 4 33.84 -19.76 -19.89
N THR A 5 34.44 -18.67 -19.44
CA THR A 5 35.53 -18.70 -18.45
C THR A 5 35.00 -19.21 -17.11
N THR A 6 35.79 -20.02 -16.39
CA THR A 6 35.46 -20.51 -15.04
C THR A 6 36.17 -19.70 -13.96
N ILE A 7 35.68 -19.70 -12.73
CA ILE A 7 36.33 -19.12 -11.54
C ILE A 7 37.73 -19.70 -11.39
N GLN A 8 37.90 -21.00 -11.67
CA GLN A 8 39.18 -21.68 -11.62
C GLN A 8 40.15 -21.14 -12.68
N ALA A 9 39.68 -20.91 -13.90
CA ALA A 9 40.47 -20.34 -14.97
C ALA A 9 40.87 -18.88 -14.67
N GLU A 10 39.96 -18.08 -14.12
CA GLU A 10 40.24 -16.70 -13.69
C GLU A 10 41.29 -16.65 -12.58
N LEU A 11 41.17 -17.53 -11.58
CA LEU A 11 42.14 -17.64 -10.49
C LEU A 11 43.52 -18.08 -11.00
N ALA A 12 43.57 -19.09 -11.88
CA ALA A 12 44.83 -19.55 -12.47
C ALA A 12 45.49 -18.46 -13.34
N ALA A 13 44.70 -17.72 -14.12
CA ALA A 13 45.17 -16.61 -14.94
C ALA A 13 45.72 -15.47 -14.08
N PHE A 14 45.04 -15.12 -12.99
CA PHE A 14 45.50 -14.11 -12.03
C PHE A 14 46.85 -14.49 -11.40
N LEU A 15 46.99 -15.71 -10.89
CA LEU A 15 48.25 -16.15 -10.28
C LEU A 15 49.42 -16.09 -11.27
N LYS A 16 49.18 -16.47 -12.53
CA LYS A 16 50.16 -16.39 -13.60
C LYS A 16 50.52 -14.94 -13.94
N ARG A 17 49.54 -14.05 -14.04
CA ARG A 17 49.73 -12.63 -14.36
C ARG A 17 50.51 -11.90 -13.27
N GLU A 18 50.19 -12.17 -12.00
CA GLU A 18 50.82 -11.54 -10.84
C GLU A 18 52.14 -12.23 -10.41
N GLY A 19 52.53 -13.31 -11.10
CA GLY A 19 53.72 -14.11 -10.76
C GLY A 19 53.68 -14.72 -9.36
N LYS A 20 52.49 -15.00 -8.81
CA LYS A 20 52.31 -15.49 -7.43
C LYS A 20 52.16 -17.00 -7.39
N THR A 21 52.85 -17.63 -6.43
CA THR A 21 52.62 -19.05 -6.10
C THR A 21 51.34 -19.23 -5.27
N ILE A 22 50.78 -20.45 -5.26
CA ILE A 22 49.59 -20.79 -4.45
C ILE A 22 49.83 -20.47 -2.96
N ASN A 23 51.03 -20.75 -2.44
CA ASN A 23 51.36 -20.48 -1.04
C ASN A 23 51.41 -18.98 -0.72
N GLN A 24 51.93 -18.17 -1.63
CA GLN A 24 51.93 -16.71 -1.46
C GLN A 24 50.50 -16.15 -1.50
N PHE A 25 49.67 -16.64 -2.42
CA PHE A 25 48.28 -16.20 -2.52
C PHE A 25 47.40 -16.71 -1.36
N ALA A 26 47.72 -17.88 -0.79
CA ALA A 26 47.09 -18.37 0.43
C ALA A 26 47.24 -17.38 1.59
N GLY A 27 48.43 -16.78 1.73
CA GLY A 27 48.70 -15.74 2.72
C GLY A 27 47.92 -14.45 2.47
N ILE A 28 47.67 -14.09 1.20
CA ILE A 28 46.93 -12.88 0.82
C ILE A 28 45.42 -13.07 1.01
N SER A 29 44.87 -14.17 0.50
CA SER A 29 43.42 -14.45 0.54
C SER A 29 42.95 -14.99 1.89
N GLY A 30 43.85 -15.48 2.75
CA GLY A 30 43.46 -16.15 4.00
C GLY A 30 42.75 -17.49 3.76
N VAL A 31 42.90 -18.09 2.59
CA VAL A 31 42.44 -19.45 2.27
C VAL A 31 43.62 -20.41 2.34
N ASN A 32 43.44 -21.57 2.98
CA ASN A 32 44.49 -22.58 3.10
C ASN A 32 45.03 -23.01 1.72
N SER A 33 46.35 -23.14 1.58
CA SER A 33 47.01 -23.47 0.31
C SER A 33 46.56 -24.81 -0.29
N GLY A 34 46.29 -25.82 0.55
CA GLY A 34 45.73 -27.09 0.10
C GLY A 34 44.33 -26.96 -0.46
N THR A 35 43.49 -26.11 0.17
CA THR A 35 42.16 -25.78 -0.35
C THR A 35 42.24 -25.04 -1.69
N LEU A 36 43.11 -24.03 -1.80
CA LEU A 36 43.32 -23.30 -3.06
C LEU A 36 43.80 -24.22 -4.18
N SER A 37 44.76 -25.10 -3.90
CA SER A 37 45.23 -26.09 -4.87
C SER A 37 44.10 -27.02 -5.32
N SER A 38 43.28 -27.51 -4.39
CA SER A 38 42.14 -28.37 -4.72
C SER A 38 41.07 -27.66 -5.54
N ILE A 39 40.85 -26.35 -5.32
CA ILE A 39 39.92 -25.52 -6.08
C ILE A 39 40.44 -25.31 -7.50
N ILE A 40 41.70 -24.90 -7.66
CA ILE A 40 42.32 -24.64 -8.97
C ILE A 40 42.33 -25.89 -9.86
N ASN A 41 42.51 -27.06 -9.25
CA ASN A 41 42.50 -28.35 -9.95
C ASN A 41 41.08 -28.90 -10.18
N GLY A 42 40.02 -28.20 -9.77
CA GLY A 42 38.63 -28.64 -9.95
C GLY A 42 38.19 -29.82 -9.07
N ASN A 43 39.00 -30.22 -8.09
CA ASN A 43 38.73 -31.38 -7.24
C ASN A 43 37.80 -31.08 -6.07
N ARG A 44 37.49 -29.80 -5.80
CA ARG A 44 36.63 -29.40 -4.69
C ARG A 44 35.74 -28.22 -5.09
N PRO A 45 34.42 -28.27 -4.81
CA PRO A 45 33.53 -27.14 -5.02
C PRO A 45 33.89 -25.98 -4.09
N ILE A 46 33.78 -24.76 -4.59
CA ILE A 46 34.15 -23.54 -3.85
C ILE A 46 33.02 -23.19 -2.87
N ALA A 47 33.36 -23.06 -1.58
CA ALA A 47 32.42 -22.55 -0.59
C ALA A 47 32.31 -21.02 -0.67
N MET A 48 31.15 -20.45 -0.33
CA MET A 48 30.90 -19.00 -0.46
C MET A 48 31.97 -18.13 0.23
N GLN A 49 32.29 -18.43 1.48
CA GLN A 49 33.34 -17.71 2.23
C GLN A 49 34.73 -17.79 1.57
N GLN A 50 35.02 -18.89 0.86
CA GLN A 50 36.28 -19.04 0.13
C GLN A 50 36.27 -18.18 -1.14
N LEU A 51 35.14 -18.10 -1.84
CA LEU A 51 34.99 -17.27 -3.03
C LEU A 51 35.19 -15.78 -2.69
N ASP A 52 34.55 -15.28 -1.63
CA ASP A 52 34.69 -13.88 -1.22
C ASP A 52 36.15 -13.55 -0.82
N ARG A 53 36.80 -14.46 -0.09
CA ARG A 53 38.23 -14.34 0.28
C ARG A 53 39.17 -14.35 -0.92
N ILE A 54 38.92 -15.22 -1.89
CA ILE A 54 39.69 -15.26 -3.15
C ILE A 54 39.48 -13.95 -3.91
N THR A 55 38.22 -13.50 -4.05
CA THR A 55 37.86 -12.25 -4.75
C THR A 55 38.57 -11.05 -4.12
N SER A 56 38.51 -10.93 -2.79
CA SER A 56 39.22 -9.87 -2.05
C SER A 56 40.74 -9.99 -2.18
N GLY A 57 41.30 -11.20 -2.08
CA GLY A 57 42.74 -11.43 -2.28
C GLY A 57 43.23 -11.09 -3.68
N MET A 58 42.36 -11.14 -4.69
CA MET A 58 42.63 -10.68 -6.06
C MET A 58 42.49 -9.17 -6.25
N GLY A 59 42.05 -8.44 -5.22
CA GLY A 59 41.76 -7.01 -5.29
C GLY A 59 40.52 -6.68 -6.13
N LEU A 60 39.60 -7.63 -6.30
CA LEU A 60 38.37 -7.46 -7.05
C LEU A 60 37.23 -7.01 -6.12
N PRO A 61 36.20 -6.30 -6.65
CA PRO A 61 35.05 -5.91 -5.86
C PRO A 61 34.24 -7.12 -5.37
N GLU A 62 33.60 -6.99 -4.21
CA GLU A 62 32.73 -8.05 -3.68
C GLU A 62 31.62 -8.42 -4.68
N GLY A 63 31.35 -9.72 -4.79
CA GLY A 63 30.38 -10.21 -5.76
C GLY A 63 30.88 -10.37 -7.19
N ALA A 64 32.15 -10.06 -7.50
CA ALA A 64 32.68 -10.10 -8.87
C ALA A 64 32.53 -11.48 -9.55
N PHE A 65 32.55 -12.57 -8.78
CA PHE A 65 32.42 -13.93 -9.31
C PHE A 65 31.04 -14.56 -9.12
N TYR A 66 30.01 -13.81 -8.71
CA TYR A 66 28.72 -14.43 -8.37
C TYR A 66 27.99 -14.99 -9.61
N GLU A 67 28.07 -14.33 -10.76
CA GLU A 67 27.51 -14.86 -12.00
C GLU A 67 28.20 -16.17 -12.44
N LEU A 68 29.54 -16.22 -12.38
CA LEU A 68 30.29 -17.44 -12.65
C LEU A 68 29.99 -18.55 -11.62
N TYR A 69 29.73 -18.17 -10.37
CA TYR A 69 29.35 -19.11 -9.33
C TYR A 69 28.00 -19.76 -9.63
N ILE A 70 27.03 -19.00 -10.12
CA ILE A 70 25.72 -19.53 -10.54
C ILE A 70 25.90 -20.54 -11.69
N ASP A 71 26.65 -20.16 -12.72
CA ASP A 71 26.94 -21.03 -13.86
C ASP A 71 27.57 -22.35 -13.37
N GLU A 72 28.60 -22.33 -12.53
CA GLU A 72 29.31 -23.54 -12.11
C GLU A 72 28.55 -24.36 -11.06
N CYS A 73 27.96 -23.72 -10.05
CA CYS A 73 27.44 -24.39 -8.85
C CYS A 73 25.93 -24.63 -8.86
N VAL A 74 25.21 -24.09 -9.85
CA VAL A 74 23.74 -24.16 -9.93
C VAL A 74 23.28 -24.66 -11.31
N VAL A 75 23.82 -24.12 -12.41
CA VAL A 75 23.42 -24.53 -13.77
C VAL A 75 24.02 -25.89 -14.14
N HIS A 76 25.33 -26.07 -13.93
CA HIS A 76 26.05 -27.27 -14.38
C HIS A 76 26.22 -28.33 -13.27
N SER A 77 25.54 -28.19 -12.13
CA SER A 77 25.60 -29.15 -11.03
C SER A 77 24.27 -29.21 -10.25
N THR A 78 24.04 -30.32 -9.52
CA THR A 78 22.86 -30.44 -8.65
C THR A 78 22.93 -29.39 -7.53
N PRO A 79 21.93 -28.50 -7.40
CA PRO A 79 21.97 -27.46 -6.39
C PRO A 79 22.00 -28.03 -4.96
N ASP A 80 23.02 -27.63 -4.19
CA ASP A 80 23.21 -28.02 -2.79
C ASP A 80 22.87 -26.82 -1.89
N TRP A 81 21.86 -26.99 -1.04
CA TRP A 81 21.39 -25.91 -0.16
C TRP A 81 22.47 -25.42 0.81
N ARG A 82 23.41 -26.28 1.21
CA ARG A 82 24.55 -25.89 2.07
C ARG A 82 25.46 -24.86 1.40
N ARG A 83 25.42 -24.76 0.07
CA ARG A 83 26.13 -23.74 -0.71
C ARG A 83 25.21 -22.59 -1.13
N LEU A 84 24.00 -22.92 -1.59
CA LEU A 84 23.02 -21.93 -2.05
C LEU A 84 22.57 -20.99 -0.92
N GLY A 85 22.30 -21.49 0.28
CA GLY A 85 21.86 -20.65 1.41
C GLY A 85 22.84 -19.52 1.71
N PRO A 86 24.13 -19.83 1.97
CA PRO A 86 25.17 -18.80 2.15
C PRO A 86 25.34 -17.88 0.93
N PHE A 87 25.22 -18.41 -0.29
CA PHE A 87 25.29 -17.60 -1.51
C PHE A 87 24.15 -16.58 -1.58
N LEU A 88 22.90 -17.02 -1.39
CA LEU A 88 21.72 -16.15 -1.40
C LEU A 88 21.81 -15.07 -0.32
N GLN A 89 22.28 -15.43 0.88
CA GLN A 89 22.51 -14.48 1.97
C GLN A 89 23.49 -13.36 1.55
N ARG A 90 24.61 -13.73 0.94
CA ARG A 90 25.61 -12.77 0.45
C ARG A 90 25.07 -11.94 -0.71
N CYS A 91 24.31 -12.54 -1.63
CA CYS A 91 23.64 -11.77 -2.68
C CYS A 91 22.70 -10.72 -2.11
N ALA A 92 21.93 -11.07 -1.07
CA ALA A 92 21.00 -10.15 -0.43
C ALA A 92 21.73 -9.05 0.37
N GLU A 93 22.89 -9.34 0.97
CA GLU A 93 23.74 -8.33 1.64
C GLU A 93 24.38 -7.33 0.67
N LEU A 94 24.68 -7.78 -0.55
CA LEU A 94 25.35 -6.98 -1.59
C LEU A 94 24.40 -6.41 -2.64
N ASP A 95 23.09 -6.53 -2.42
CA ASP A 95 22.03 -6.12 -3.35
C ASP A 95 22.19 -6.70 -4.77
N LYS A 96 22.71 -7.94 -4.86
CA LYS A 96 22.85 -8.71 -6.10
C LYS A 96 21.54 -9.42 -6.43
N LEU A 97 20.46 -8.67 -6.60
CA LEU A 97 19.11 -9.20 -6.80
C LEU A 97 18.97 -10.08 -8.05
N GLU A 98 19.66 -9.74 -9.14
CA GLU A 98 19.63 -10.56 -10.36
C GLU A 98 20.29 -11.93 -10.19
N CYS A 99 21.31 -12.03 -9.33
CA CYS A 99 21.88 -13.34 -8.96
C CYS A 99 20.86 -14.21 -8.22
N ILE A 100 20.06 -13.61 -7.32
CA ILE A 100 18.98 -14.31 -6.62
C ILE A 100 17.93 -14.77 -7.62
N ARG A 101 17.49 -13.88 -8.51
CA ARG A 101 16.49 -14.18 -9.55
C ARG A 101 16.91 -15.37 -10.41
N GLN A 102 18.16 -15.38 -10.89
CA GLN A 102 18.69 -16.48 -11.70
C GLN A 102 18.68 -17.81 -10.94
N VAL A 103 19.14 -17.82 -9.68
CA VAL A 103 19.10 -19.04 -8.85
C VAL A 103 17.68 -19.54 -8.67
N VAL A 104 16.74 -18.66 -8.33
CA VAL A 104 15.33 -19.00 -8.16
C VAL A 104 14.74 -19.63 -9.42
N GLN A 105 15.00 -19.03 -10.59
CA GLN A 105 14.53 -19.55 -11.88
C GLN A 105 15.06 -20.97 -12.20
N ILE A 106 16.28 -21.29 -11.75
CA ILE A 106 16.85 -22.62 -11.98
C ILE A 106 16.24 -23.67 -11.03
N ILE A 107 15.96 -23.29 -9.78
CA ILE A 107 15.51 -24.26 -8.76
C ILE A 107 13.98 -24.39 -8.65
N MET A 108 13.21 -23.46 -9.20
CA MET A 108 11.74 -23.43 -9.09
C MET A 108 11.04 -24.64 -9.71
N ASP A 109 11.65 -25.29 -10.70
CA ASP A 109 11.10 -26.48 -11.34
C ASP A 109 11.19 -27.74 -10.44
N ASN A 110 11.99 -27.68 -9.37
CA ASN A 110 12.08 -28.75 -8.38
C ASN A 110 11.44 -28.35 -7.05
N ILE A 111 10.21 -28.81 -6.86
CA ILE A 111 9.37 -28.53 -5.70
C ILE A 111 9.99 -28.94 -4.35
N THR A 112 10.98 -29.83 -4.33
CA THR A 112 11.65 -30.23 -3.08
C THR A 112 12.41 -29.08 -2.42
N TYR A 113 12.78 -28.05 -3.17
CA TYR A 113 13.46 -26.86 -2.62
C TYR A 113 12.49 -25.84 -2.03
N ALA A 114 11.20 -25.90 -2.35
CA ALA A 114 10.22 -24.92 -1.94
C ALA A 114 10.15 -24.69 -0.41
N PRO A 115 10.22 -25.73 0.47
CA PRO A 115 10.27 -25.52 1.91
C PRO A 115 11.48 -24.70 2.35
N VAL A 116 12.68 -25.02 1.87
CA VAL A 116 13.91 -24.36 2.33
C VAL A 116 14.07 -22.96 1.73
N LEU A 117 13.57 -22.78 0.50
CA LEU A 117 13.46 -21.48 -0.15
C LEU A 117 12.52 -20.55 0.62
N PHE A 118 11.38 -21.09 1.07
CA PHE A 118 10.42 -20.36 1.90
C PHE A 118 11.01 -19.93 3.25
N GLU A 119 11.68 -20.83 3.97
CA GLU A 119 12.33 -20.47 5.25
C GLU A 119 13.37 -19.35 5.07
N THR A 120 14.08 -19.37 3.95
CA THR A 120 15.07 -18.33 3.62
C THR A 120 14.39 -17.00 3.25
N ALA A 121 13.23 -17.07 2.58
CA ALA A 121 12.41 -15.89 2.31
C ALA A 121 11.90 -15.25 3.62
N GLU A 122 11.36 -16.04 4.56
CA GLU A 122 10.91 -15.55 5.87
C GLU A 122 12.07 -14.96 6.69
N GLU A 123 13.27 -15.53 6.62
CA GLU A 123 14.46 -14.96 7.25
C GLU A 123 14.83 -13.60 6.64
N PHE A 124 14.85 -13.48 5.31
CA PHE A 124 15.13 -12.21 4.63
C PHE A 124 14.06 -11.15 4.93
N TYR A 125 12.80 -11.56 4.99
CA TYR A 125 11.69 -10.71 5.38
C TYR A 125 11.87 -10.16 6.80
N ARG A 126 12.19 -11.03 7.77
CA ARG A 126 12.50 -10.63 9.16
C ARG A 126 13.73 -9.73 9.27
N GLN A 127 14.72 -9.89 8.38
CA GLN A 127 15.89 -9.02 8.29
C GLN A 127 15.63 -7.68 7.55
N GLY A 128 14.43 -7.45 7.03
CA GLY A 128 14.09 -6.25 6.26
C GLY A 128 14.64 -6.22 4.83
N LYS A 129 15.16 -7.35 4.31
CA LYS A 129 15.68 -7.48 2.95
C LYS A 129 14.55 -7.80 1.96
N LEU A 130 13.59 -6.87 1.87
CA LEU A 130 12.28 -7.13 1.25
C LEU A 130 12.35 -7.49 -0.24
N GLN A 131 13.20 -6.84 -1.03
CA GLN A 131 13.34 -7.15 -2.46
C GLN A 131 13.91 -8.56 -2.68
N ALA A 132 14.91 -8.95 -1.90
CA ALA A 132 15.47 -10.29 -1.94
C ALA A 132 14.42 -11.34 -1.50
N ALA A 133 13.68 -11.07 -0.42
CA ALA A 133 12.62 -11.95 0.06
C ALA A 133 11.52 -12.13 -1.01
N ALA A 134 11.10 -11.05 -1.68
CA ALA A 134 10.11 -11.09 -2.75
C ALA A 134 10.49 -12.05 -3.89
N LEU A 135 11.75 -12.02 -4.33
CA LEU A 135 12.24 -12.94 -5.37
C LEU A 135 12.13 -14.41 -4.93
N LEU A 136 12.42 -14.70 -3.66
CA LEU A 136 12.30 -16.06 -3.14
C LEU A 136 10.83 -16.49 -3.00
N TYR A 137 9.94 -15.61 -2.50
CA TYR A 137 8.51 -15.89 -2.42
C TYR A 137 7.87 -16.11 -3.80
N GLU A 138 8.27 -15.35 -4.82
CA GLU A 138 7.85 -15.56 -6.22
C GLU A 138 8.22 -16.97 -6.68
N GLY A 139 9.46 -17.40 -6.43
CA GLY A 139 9.93 -18.75 -6.74
C GLY A 139 9.11 -19.85 -6.07
N VAL A 140 8.87 -19.73 -4.76
CA VAL A 140 8.03 -20.69 -4.02
C VAL A 140 6.61 -20.69 -4.61
N ALA A 141 6.04 -19.52 -4.84
CA ALA A 141 4.68 -19.40 -5.33
C ALA A 141 4.49 -20.03 -6.72
N ASP A 142 5.46 -19.86 -7.61
CA ASP A 142 5.41 -20.44 -8.95
C ASP A 142 5.60 -21.96 -8.91
N SER A 143 6.45 -22.48 -8.02
CA SER A 143 6.67 -23.92 -7.84
C SER A 143 5.43 -24.64 -7.28
N GLU A 144 4.64 -23.96 -6.45
CA GLU A 144 3.47 -24.52 -5.75
C GLU A 144 2.14 -24.10 -6.34
N LYS A 145 2.09 -23.42 -7.49
CA LYS A 145 0.85 -22.84 -8.04
C LYS A 145 -0.32 -23.82 -8.23
N TYR A 146 -0.04 -25.12 -8.40
CA TYR A 146 -1.05 -26.18 -8.52
C TYR A 146 -1.33 -26.91 -7.21
N GLN A 147 -0.75 -26.45 -6.10
CA GLN A 147 -0.96 -26.99 -4.77
C GLN A 147 -1.88 -26.07 -3.96
N HIS A 148 -2.74 -26.68 -3.17
CA HIS A 148 -3.56 -26.01 -2.17
C HIS A 148 -2.82 -25.90 -0.82
N SER A 149 -1.56 -25.43 -0.83
CA SER A 149 -0.75 -25.24 0.38
C SER A 149 -1.02 -23.91 1.08
N GLU A 150 -0.97 -23.90 2.41
CA GLU A 150 -0.95 -22.69 3.26
C GLU A 150 0.30 -21.85 2.98
N ARG A 151 1.45 -22.49 2.75
CA ARG A 151 2.70 -21.83 2.37
C ARG A 151 2.56 -20.96 1.13
N LEU A 152 1.89 -21.43 0.08
CA LEU A 152 1.62 -20.62 -1.10
C LEU A 152 0.81 -19.37 -0.75
N ALA A 153 -0.21 -19.52 0.11
CA ALA A 153 -1.04 -18.40 0.53
C ALA A 153 -0.22 -17.37 1.32
N LEU A 154 0.64 -17.84 2.22
CA LEU A 154 1.53 -16.98 2.99
C LEU A 154 2.56 -16.27 2.10
N CYS A 155 3.12 -16.93 1.07
CA CYS A 155 3.96 -16.28 0.06
C CYS A 155 3.20 -15.14 -0.66
N GLN A 156 1.95 -15.39 -1.08
CA GLN A 156 1.15 -14.35 -1.74
C GLN A 156 0.82 -13.20 -0.79
N TYR A 157 0.56 -13.48 0.49
CA TYR A 157 0.36 -12.45 1.50
C TYR A 157 1.61 -11.58 1.69
N ARG A 158 2.79 -12.19 1.81
CA ARG A 158 4.07 -11.47 1.93
C ARG A 158 4.35 -10.62 0.68
N LEU A 159 4.11 -11.17 -0.51
CA LEU A 159 4.26 -10.42 -1.76
C LEU A 159 3.29 -9.26 -1.87
N PHE A 160 2.05 -9.43 -1.42
CA PHE A 160 1.07 -8.34 -1.31
C PHE A 160 1.64 -7.23 -0.42
N THR A 161 2.04 -7.55 0.82
CA THR A 161 2.58 -6.56 1.76
C THR A 161 3.85 -5.86 1.27
N ILE A 162 4.70 -6.53 0.49
CA ILE A 162 5.94 -5.94 -0.05
C ILE A 162 5.66 -5.01 -1.23
N ARG A 163 4.65 -5.34 -2.05
CA ARG A 163 4.37 -4.62 -3.30
C ARG A 163 3.44 -3.43 -3.12
N THR A 164 2.61 -3.42 -2.09
CA THR A 164 1.69 -2.31 -1.79
C THR A 164 2.44 -1.10 -1.25
N GLY A 165 2.10 0.11 -1.68
CA GLY A 165 2.69 1.31 -1.08
C GLY A 165 2.20 2.66 -1.62
N SER A 166 2.51 2.99 -2.87
CA SER A 166 2.29 4.37 -3.39
C SER A 166 1.85 4.44 -4.84
N ASP A 167 1.76 3.32 -5.55
CA ASP A 167 1.25 3.28 -6.92
C ASP A 167 -0.14 2.63 -6.90
N PRO A 168 -1.23 3.42 -7.05
CA PRO A 168 -2.60 2.93 -6.99
C PRO A 168 -2.87 1.75 -7.93
N GLU A 169 -2.27 1.77 -9.11
CA GLU A 169 -2.48 0.75 -10.15
C GLU A 169 -1.66 -0.52 -9.84
N ALA A 170 -0.47 -0.39 -9.27
CA ALA A 170 0.26 -1.56 -8.74
C ALA A 170 -0.43 -2.16 -7.52
N ASP A 171 -0.94 -1.32 -6.62
CA ASP A 171 -1.66 -1.71 -5.41
C ASP A 171 -2.94 -2.49 -5.77
N PHE A 172 -3.72 -2.00 -6.74
CA PHE A 172 -4.91 -2.67 -7.25
C PHE A 172 -4.59 -4.07 -7.81
N ARG A 173 -3.53 -4.19 -8.61
CA ARG A 173 -3.08 -5.48 -9.16
C ARG A 173 -2.61 -6.44 -8.07
N ALA A 174 -1.89 -5.94 -7.07
CA ALA A 174 -1.43 -6.74 -5.94
C ALA A 174 -2.62 -7.27 -5.12
N ALA A 175 -3.59 -6.41 -4.80
CA ALA A 175 -4.80 -6.78 -4.08
C ALA A 175 -5.60 -7.84 -4.85
N THR A 176 -5.92 -7.58 -6.12
CA THR A 176 -6.69 -8.50 -6.97
C THR A 176 -6.03 -9.88 -7.08
N ARG A 177 -4.69 -9.94 -7.15
CA ARG A 177 -3.97 -11.22 -7.17
C ARG A 177 -4.07 -11.96 -5.83
N PHE A 178 -3.99 -11.23 -4.73
CA PHE A 178 -3.90 -11.80 -3.39
C PHE A 178 -5.25 -12.27 -2.82
N GLU A 179 -6.35 -11.60 -3.14
CA GLU A 179 -7.70 -11.94 -2.63
C GLU A 179 -8.02 -13.46 -2.65
N TYR A 180 -7.67 -14.14 -3.75
CA TYR A 180 -7.93 -15.57 -3.93
C TYR A 180 -7.23 -16.49 -2.92
N PHE A 181 -6.25 -15.98 -2.17
CA PHE A 181 -5.43 -16.75 -1.24
C PHE A 181 -5.80 -16.52 0.22
N VAL A 182 -6.66 -15.55 0.54
CA VAL A 182 -6.99 -15.18 1.92
C VAL A 182 -7.51 -16.38 2.71
N GLU A 183 -8.53 -17.09 2.21
CA GLU A 183 -9.15 -18.25 2.87
C GLU A 183 -8.18 -19.42 3.16
N ARG A 184 -6.98 -19.40 2.56
CA ARG A 184 -5.97 -20.45 2.72
C ARG A 184 -4.89 -20.09 3.75
N LEU A 185 -4.94 -18.90 4.32
CA LEU A 185 -4.08 -18.48 5.41
C LEU A 185 -4.56 -19.07 6.75
N ASP A 186 -3.67 -19.07 7.74
CA ASP A 186 -4.05 -19.29 9.14
C ASP A 186 -5.11 -18.27 9.59
N GLU A 187 -6.02 -18.69 10.48
CA GLU A 187 -7.14 -17.89 10.99
C GLU A 187 -6.70 -16.49 11.49
N SER A 188 -5.51 -16.38 12.09
CA SER A 188 -4.98 -15.10 12.56
C SER A 188 -4.52 -14.19 11.43
N ASP A 189 -3.81 -14.74 10.44
CA ASP A 189 -3.32 -14.00 9.28
C ASP A 189 -4.46 -13.55 8.37
N GLN A 190 -5.58 -14.27 8.33
CA GLN A 190 -6.77 -13.89 7.56
C GLN A 190 -7.30 -12.51 7.96
N LEU A 191 -7.31 -12.19 9.25
CA LEU A 191 -7.84 -10.90 9.73
C LEU A 191 -6.94 -9.74 9.27
N ASP A 192 -5.62 -9.91 9.40
CA ASP A 192 -4.63 -8.94 8.95
C ASP A 192 -4.62 -8.78 7.43
N ALA A 193 -4.79 -9.88 6.69
CA ALA A 193 -4.92 -9.89 5.25
C ALA A 193 -6.17 -9.16 4.75
N LEU A 194 -7.32 -9.44 5.36
CA LEU A 194 -8.60 -8.79 5.02
C LEU A 194 -8.55 -7.28 5.32
N GLN A 195 -7.97 -6.89 6.45
CA GLN A 195 -7.73 -5.48 6.75
C GLN A 195 -6.86 -4.83 5.67
N GLY A 196 -5.72 -5.43 5.33
CA GLY A 196 -4.83 -4.88 4.30
C GLY A 196 -5.51 -4.73 2.94
N LEU A 197 -6.31 -5.72 2.52
CA LEU A 197 -7.11 -5.63 1.29
C LEU A 197 -8.14 -4.49 1.37
N ALA A 198 -8.84 -4.36 2.50
CA ALA A 198 -9.82 -3.30 2.69
C ALA A 198 -9.18 -1.91 2.65
N GLU A 199 -7.98 -1.72 3.20
CA GLU A 199 -7.24 -0.46 3.13
C GLU A 199 -6.88 -0.06 1.68
N ILE A 200 -6.44 -1.02 0.87
CA ILE A 200 -6.17 -0.79 -0.57
C ILE A 200 -7.47 -0.45 -1.32
N TYR A 201 -8.54 -1.22 -1.14
CA TYR A 201 -9.79 -0.92 -1.84
C TYR A 201 -10.46 0.36 -1.36
N LEU A 202 -10.24 0.75 -0.10
CA LEU A 202 -10.69 2.03 0.44
C LEU A 202 -9.96 3.20 -0.22
N SER A 203 -8.63 3.13 -0.37
CA SER A 203 -7.86 4.20 -1.05
C SER A 203 -8.24 4.34 -2.52
N LEU A 204 -8.61 3.22 -3.16
CA LEU A 204 -9.08 3.14 -4.54
C LEU A 204 -10.60 3.35 -4.71
N GLN A 205 -11.34 3.55 -3.61
CA GLN A 205 -12.80 3.79 -3.62
C GLN A 205 -13.63 2.67 -4.26
N HIS A 206 -13.21 1.41 -4.14
CA HIS A 206 -13.97 0.24 -4.60
C HIS A 206 -15.03 -0.18 -3.56
N TRP A 207 -16.11 0.60 -3.46
CA TRP A 207 -17.14 0.46 -2.42
C TRP A 207 -17.77 -0.93 -2.32
N ASP A 208 -18.05 -1.58 -3.45
CA ASP A 208 -18.62 -2.93 -3.47
C ASP A 208 -17.67 -3.97 -2.86
N LYS A 209 -16.36 -3.83 -3.12
CA LYS A 209 -15.33 -4.70 -2.54
C LYS A 209 -15.20 -4.48 -1.04
N ILE A 210 -15.21 -3.23 -0.59
CA ILE A 210 -15.12 -2.87 0.84
C ILE A 210 -16.32 -3.46 1.61
N ARG A 211 -17.53 -3.40 1.04
CA ARG A 211 -18.71 -4.01 1.63
C ARG A 211 -18.54 -5.51 1.86
N LEU A 212 -18.11 -6.25 0.83
CA LEU A 212 -17.88 -7.70 0.93
C LEU A 212 -16.77 -8.04 1.94
N LEU A 213 -15.63 -7.36 1.86
CA LEU A 213 -14.49 -7.61 2.74
C LEU A 213 -14.80 -7.28 4.21
N SER A 214 -15.55 -6.21 4.46
CA SER A 214 -15.95 -5.85 5.83
C SER A 214 -16.94 -6.83 6.43
N GLU A 215 -17.89 -7.37 5.65
CA GLU A 215 -18.77 -8.45 6.10
C GLU A 215 -17.97 -9.70 6.44
N GLU A 216 -17.02 -10.10 5.59
CA GLU A 216 -16.16 -11.25 5.83
C GLU A 216 -15.27 -11.07 7.07
N LEU A 217 -14.64 -9.90 7.20
CA LEU A 217 -13.81 -9.53 8.35
C LEU A 217 -14.62 -9.56 9.64
N TYR A 218 -15.82 -8.97 9.65
CA TYR A 218 -16.72 -8.99 10.80
C TYR A 218 -17.04 -10.43 11.22
N HIS A 219 -17.52 -11.26 10.29
CA HIS A 219 -17.91 -12.63 10.60
C HIS A 219 -16.75 -13.43 11.20
N LYS A 220 -15.57 -13.38 10.58
CA LYS A 220 -14.39 -14.11 11.08
C LYS A 220 -13.93 -13.59 12.44
N ALA A 221 -13.84 -12.27 12.61
CA ALA A 221 -13.40 -11.66 13.85
C ALA A 221 -14.39 -11.92 15.00
N ALA A 222 -15.70 -11.82 14.75
CA ALA A 222 -16.74 -12.11 15.74
C ALA A 222 -16.69 -13.55 16.23
N ILE A 223 -16.58 -14.53 15.32
CA ILE A 223 -16.45 -15.94 15.67
C ILE A 223 -15.19 -16.19 16.52
N GLN A 224 -14.05 -15.62 16.13
CA GLN A 224 -12.80 -15.78 16.89
C GLN A 224 -12.90 -15.13 18.28
N TYR A 225 -13.58 -13.99 18.38
CA TYR A 225 -13.78 -13.25 19.63
C TYR A 225 -14.69 -14.01 20.61
N GLU A 226 -15.82 -14.54 20.13
CA GLU A 226 -16.72 -15.39 20.94
C GLU A 226 -15.99 -16.65 21.44
N ASN A 227 -15.22 -17.30 20.57
CA ASN A 227 -14.43 -18.48 20.93
C ASN A 227 -13.38 -18.17 22.01
N MET A 228 -12.79 -16.97 21.99
CA MET A 228 -11.83 -16.50 23.01
C MET A 228 -12.49 -16.40 24.39
N GLN A 229 -13.72 -15.89 24.44
CA GLN A 229 -14.45 -15.75 25.71
C GLN A 229 -14.83 -17.10 26.32
N HIS A 230 -15.14 -18.10 25.50
CA HIS A 230 -15.63 -19.39 25.97
C HIS A 230 -14.53 -20.44 26.25
N VAL A 231 -13.40 -20.42 25.54
CA VAL A 231 -12.35 -21.46 25.67
C VAL A 231 -10.93 -20.84 25.74
N PRO A 232 -10.60 -20.09 26.82
CA PRO A 232 -9.35 -19.33 26.90
C PRO A 232 -8.08 -20.20 26.87
N ARG A 233 -8.12 -21.41 27.45
CA ARG A 233 -6.94 -22.29 27.57
C ARG A 233 -6.37 -22.83 26.25
N ARG A 234 -7.16 -22.87 25.16
CA ARG A 234 -6.68 -23.34 23.85
C ARG A 234 -6.09 -22.23 22.98
N GLN A 235 -6.22 -20.96 23.39
CA GLN A 235 -5.80 -19.82 22.58
C GLN A 235 -4.41 -19.27 22.91
N GLU A 236 -3.85 -19.57 24.10
CA GLU A 236 -2.48 -19.14 24.44
C GLU A 236 -1.42 -19.75 23.53
N GLU A 237 -1.71 -20.92 22.94
CA GLU A 237 -0.81 -21.64 22.03
C GLU A 237 -1.02 -21.27 20.55
N ARG A 238 -2.09 -20.52 20.22
CA ARG A 238 -2.39 -20.13 18.84
C ARG A 238 -1.68 -18.84 18.46
N LYS A 239 -1.35 -18.74 17.18
CA LYS A 239 -0.90 -17.48 16.58
C LYS A 239 -2.00 -16.42 16.77
N LYS A 240 -1.59 -15.21 17.15
CA LYS A 240 -2.50 -14.08 17.37
C LYS A 240 -2.38 -13.10 16.21
N PRO A 241 -3.50 -12.47 15.81
CA PRO A 241 -3.47 -11.40 14.83
C PRO A 241 -2.70 -10.18 15.36
N LEU A 242 -2.30 -9.28 14.47
CA LEU A 242 -1.48 -8.10 14.84
C LEU A 242 -2.21 -7.15 15.79
N ARG A 243 -3.54 -7.08 15.71
CA ARG A 243 -4.40 -6.25 16.59
C ARG A 243 -5.28 -7.14 17.48
N PRO A 244 -5.79 -6.61 18.61
CA PRO A 244 -6.81 -7.31 19.38
C PRO A 244 -8.05 -7.64 18.53
N LEU A 245 -8.69 -8.78 18.76
CA LEU A 245 -9.84 -9.24 17.97
C LEU A 245 -10.98 -8.22 17.91
N CYS A 246 -11.23 -7.49 19.01
CA CYS A 246 -12.25 -6.44 19.04
C CYS A 246 -12.00 -5.32 18.03
N TYR A 247 -10.73 -5.02 17.70
CA TYR A 247 -10.39 -4.01 16.70
C TYR A 247 -10.99 -4.34 15.33
N TYR A 248 -10.84 -5.58 14.85
CA TYR A 248 -11.33 -5.97 13.52
C TYR A 248 -12.86 -5.91 13.43
N ILE A 249 -13.57 -6.20 14.54
CA ILE A 249 -15.03 -6.08 14.61
C ILE A 249 -15.45 -4.61 14.48
N LEU A 250 -14.83 -3.72 15.25
CA LEU A 250 -15.10 -2.27 15.19
C LEU A 250 -14.72 -1.68 13.83
N TYR A 251 -13.57 -2.11 13.29
CA TYR A 251 -13.07 -1.68 11.99
C TYR A 251 -13.99 -2.12 10.85
N ALA A 252 -14.50 -3.35 10.88
CA ALA A 252 -15.48 -3.82 9.89
C ALA A 252 -16.77 -2.99 9.90
N HIS A 253 -17.30 -2.67 11.09
CA HIS A 253 -18.45 -1.77 11.20
C HIS A 253 -18.14 -0.35 10.71
N TRP A 254 -16.94 0.17 10.98
CA TRP A 254 -16.51 1.45 10.44
C TRP A 254 -16.39 1.44 8.91
N LEU A 255 -15.85 0.39 8.29
CA LEU A 255 -15.82 0.27 6.83
C LEU A 255 -17.25 0.30 6.24
N GLN A 256 -18.19 -0.37 6.89
CA GLN A 256 -19.60 -0.34 6.49
C GLN A 256 -20.21 1.07 6.62
N SER A 257 -19.89 1.83 7.68
CA SER A 257 -20.36 3.21 7.81
C SER A 257 -19.81 4.09 6.69
N VAL A 258 -18.53 3.94 6.34
CA VAL A 258 -17.89 4.68 5.24
C VAL A 258 -18.57 4.38 3.90
N VAL A 259 -18.84 3.10 3.59
CA VAL A 259 -19.55 2.73 2.37
C VAL A 259 -20.94 3.37 2.31
N CYS A 260 -21.71 3.31 3.41
CA CYS A 260 -23.03 3.94 3.47
C CYS A 260 -22.97 5.47 3.36
N ILE A 261 -21.95 6.13 3.96
CA ILE A 261 -21.74 7.58 3.84
C ILE A 261 -21.54 7.98 2.38
N GLU A 262 -20.63 7.31 1.68
CA GLU A 262 -20.29 7.66 0.29
C GLU A 262 -21.40 7.29 -0.70
N GLN A 263 -22.31 6.38 -0.33
CA GLN A 263 -23.53 6.07 -1.11
C GLN A 263 -24.75 6.93 -0.74
N GLY A 264 -24.64 7.81 0.26
CA GLY A 264 -25.74 8.67 0.71
C GLY A 264 -26.77 7.97 1.61
N GLU A 265 -26.49 6.76 2.06
CA GLU A 265 -27.34 5.93 2.93
C GLU A 265 -27.16 6.32 4.42
N TYR A 266 -27.45 7.57 4.77
CA TYR A 266 -27.06 8.14 6.07
C TYR A 266 -27.70 7.47 7.30
N GLU A 267 -28.93 6.98 7.18
CA GLU A 267 -29.58 6.25 8.28
C GLU A 267 -28.90 4.90 8.54
N GLN A 268 -28.52 4.19 7.48
CA GLN A 268 -27.77 2.93 7.58
C GLN A 268 -26.35 3.19 8.11
N ALA A 269 -25.72 4.29 7.70
CA ALA A 269 -24.44 4.71 8.27
C ALA A 269 -24.54 4.95 9.79
N LEU A 270 -25.60 5.63 10.26
CA LEU A 270 -25.83 5.85 11.70
C LEU A 270 -25.99 4.54 12.47
N TYR A 271 -26.64 3.53 11.87
CA TYR A 271 -26.69 2.20 12.45
C TYR A 271 -25.29 1.63 12.64
N TYR A 272 -24.44 1.63 11.62
CA TYR A 272 -23.07 1.10 11.75
C TYR A 272 -22.21 1.92 12.72
N VAL A 273 -22.39 3.24 12.76
CA VAL A 273 -21.74 4.10 13.76
C VAL A 273 -22.09 3.69 15.18
N SER A 274 -23.36 3.38 15.47
CA SER A 274 -23.72 2.89 16.80
C SER A 274 -23.07 1.54 17.10
N ARG A 275 -22.95 0.64 16.10
CA ARG A 275 -22.32 -0.68 16.28
C ARG A 275 -20.86 -0.62 16.71
N TYR A 276 -20.07 0.33 16.18
CA TYR A 276 -18.67 0.49 16.60
C TYR A 276 -18.48 1.44 17.78
N SER A 277 -19.50 2.24 18.14
CA SER A 277 -19.42 3.17 19.28
C SER A 277 -19.88 2.54 20.60
N GLU A 278 -20.87 1.64 20.54
CA GLU A 278 -21.44 0.96 21.71
C GLU A 278 -20.63 -0.29 22.08
N MET A 279 -19.49 -0.05 22.72
CA MET A 279 -18.47 -1.07 22.98
C MET A 279 -18.67 -1.87 24.29
N GLY A 280 -19.89 -1.92 24.82
CA GLY A 280 -20.20 -2.61 26.08
C GLY A 280 -19.99 -4.13 26.07
N TRP A 281 -19.93 -4.73 24.87
CA TRP A 281 -19.68 -6.15 24.66
C TRP A 281 -18.20 -6.55 24.78
N ILE A 282 -17.28 -5.58 24.67
CA ILE A 282 -15.86 -5.85 24.78
C ILE A 282 -15.53 -6.10 26.26
N THR A 283 -14.89 -7.23 26.58
CA THR A 283 -14.59 -7.64 27.96
C THR A 283 -13.15 -7.37 28.39
N GLU A 284 -12.22 -7.22 27.45
CA GLU A 284 -10.81 -7.01 27.73
C GLU A 284 -10.51 -5.57 28.15
N ASP A 285 -9.46 -5.41 28.95
CA ASP A 285 -9.02 -4.13 29.53
C ASP A 285 -7.49 -3.89 29.37
N SER A 286 -6.90 -4.45 28.33
CA SER A 286 -5.50 -4.15 28.02
C SER A 286 -5.33 -2.67 27.64
N ALA A 287 -4.12 -2.13 27.80
CA ALA A 287 -3.85 -0.74 27.41
C ALA A 287 -4.18 -0.48 25.92
N ALA A 288 -3.85 -1.43 25.04
CA ALA A 288 -4.19 -1.37 23.62
C ALA A 288 -5.71 -1.35 23.38
N VAL A 289 -6.48 -2.15 24.11
CA VAL A 289 -7.95 -2.18 23.98
C VAL A 289 -8.57 -0.87 24.49
N ARG A 290 -8.05 -0.29 25.57
CA ARG A 290 -8.51 1.03 26.06
C ARG A 290 -8.27 2.13 25.04
N GLU A 291 -7.10 2.14 24.40
CA GLU A 291 -6.79 3.09 23.33
C GLU A 291 -7.73 2.92 22.12
N ILE A 292 -7.97 1.68 21.68
CA ILE A 292 -8.92 1.36 20.61
C ILE A 292 -10.31 1.90 20.94
N ARG A 293 -10.80 1.67 22.17
CA ARG A 293 -12.12 2.16 22.61
C ARG A 293 -12.21 3.68 22.56
N GLU A 294 -11.18 4.38 23.04
CA GLU A 294 -11.17 5.84 23.03
C GLU A 294 -11.20 6.38 21.58
N GLN A 295 -10.41 5.80 20.69
CA GLN A 295 -10.36 6.18 19.27
C GLN A 295 -11.71 5.97 18.57
N PHE A 296 -12.33 4.79 18.71
CA PHE A 296 -13.62 4.50 18.08
C PHE A 296 -14.77 5.28 18.72
N ALA A 297 -14.76 5.53 20.02
CA ALA A 297 -15.78 6.34 20.69
C ALA A 297 -15.76 7.78 20.20
N ARG A 298 -14.56 8.38 20.15
CA ARG A 298 -14.38 9.75 19.64
C ARG A 298 -14.79 9.86 18.18
N ARG A 299 -14.37 8.90 17.34
CA ARG A 299 -14.78 8.84 15.93
C ARG A 299 -16.30 8.74 15.79
N GLY A 300 -16.91 7.86 16.58
CA GLY A 300 -18.35 7.63 16.55
C GLY A 300 -19.17 8.86 16.94
N GLU A 301 -18.72 9.61 17.94
CA GLU A 301 -19.33 10.88 18.33
C GLU A 301 -19.33 11.90 17.17
N ILE A 302 -18.18 12.06 16.52
CA ILE A 302 -17.99 13.00 15.41
C ILE A 302 -18.79 12.57 14.17
N GLU A 303 -18.66 11.31 13.76
CA GLU A 303 -19.39 10.77 12.60
C GLU A 303 -20.91 10.79 12.83
N ALA A 304 -21.40 10.49 14.04
CA ALA A 304 -22.82 10.58 14.35
C ALA A 304 -23.34 12.02 14.28
N CYS A 305 -22.56 13.00 14.78
CA CYS A 305 -22.89 14.42 14.66
C CYS A 305 -22.98 14.84 13.18
N MET A 306 -21.96 14.48 12.39
CA MET A 306 -21.89 14.73 10.94
C MET A 306 -23.08 14.11 10.18
N LEU A 307 -23.40 12.84 10.43
CA LEU A 307 -24.49 12.15 9.75
C LEU A 307 -25.86 12.73 10.09
N ARG A 308 -26.09 13.10 11.37
CA ARG A 308 -27.34 13.78 11.78
C ARG A 308 -27.46 15.16 11.14
N LEU A 309 -26.35 15.88 10.97
CA LEU A 309 -26.31 17.12 10.20
C LEU A 309 -26.73 16.87 8.74
N LEU A 310 -26.19 15.84 8.09
CA LEU A 310 -26.55 15.45 6.72
C LEU A 310 -27.99 14.93 6.58
N CYS A 311 -28.65 14.60 7.70
CA CYS A 311 -30.08 14.28 7.78
C CYS A 311 -30.97 15.48 8.12
N GLY A 312 -30.42 16.69 8.31
CA GLY A 312 -31.19 17.92 8.49
C GLY A 312 -31.23 18.44 9.93
N GLY A 313 -30.42 17.91 10.85
CA GLY A 313 -30.29 18.39 12.23
C GLY A 313 -29.53 19.72 12.31
N GLN A 314 -30.15 20.82 11.92
CA GLN A 314 -29.53 22.16 11.89
C GLN A 314 -29.03 22.61 13.28
N GLU A 315 -29.70 22.18 14.35
CA GLU A 315 -29.36 22.45 15.74
C GLU A 315 -27.97 21.94 16.14
N LEU A 316 -27.41 21.00 15.38
CA LEU A 316 -26.08 20.43 15.62
C LEU A 316 -24.94 21.26 15.02
N LEU A 317 -25.24 22.28 14.21
CA LEU A 317 -24.23 23.12 13.57
C LEU A 317 -23.18 23.68 14.55
N PRO A 318 -23.54 24.23 15.73
CA PRO A 318 -22.55 24.75 16.67
C PRO A 318 -21.59 23.67 17.17
N ALA A 319 -22.09 22.46 17.44
CA ALA A 319 -21.26 21.35 17.89
C ALA A 319 -20.38 20.82 16.76
N TYR A 320 -20.95 20.63 15.56
CA TYR A 320 -20.25 20.11 14.40
C TYR A 320 -19.06 20.98 13.98
N VAL A 321 -19.24 22.31 14.01
CA VAL A 321 -18.20 23.28 13.64
C VAL A 321 -16.96 23.17 14.52
N GLU A 322 -17.09 22.75 15.79
CA GLU A 322 -15.94 22.56 16.68
C GLU A 322 -15.12 21.30 16.33
N TYR A 323 -15.68 20.35 15.57
CA TYR A 323 -14.93 19.18 15.08
C TYR A 323 -14.19 19.43 13.76
N ILE A 324 -14.55 20.46 13.00
CA ILE A 324 -13.91 20.75 11.70
C ILE A 324 -12.43 21.08 11.91
N GLY A 325 -11.54 20.35 11.23
CA GLY A 325 -10.09 20.49 11.35
C GLY A 325 -9.46 19.66 12.46
N THR A 326 -10.23 18.84 13.18
CA THR A 326 -9.66 17.81 14.07
C THR A 326 -8.97 16.71 13.27
N ALA A 327 -8.15 15.89 13.93
CA ALA A 327 -7.46 14.77 13.29
C ALA A 327 -8.43 13.72 12.73
N GLU A 328 -9.60 13.56 13.36
CA GLU A 328 -10.62 12.57 12.99
C GLU A 328 -11.47 13.02 11.80
N LEU A 329 -11.81 14.31 11.70
CA LEU A 329 -12.69 14.83 10.65
C LEU A 329 -11.94 15.50 9.50
N GLY A 330 -10.77 16.08 9.74
CA GLY A 330 -10.08 16.92 8.74
C GLY A 330 -10.80 18.25 8.47
N LEU A 331 -10.12 19.14 7.75
CA LEU A 331 -10.68 20.45 7.41
C LEU A 331 -11.57 20.36 6.18
N LEU A 332 -11.08 19.72 5.11
CA LEU A 332 -11.75 19.71 3.82
C LEU A 332 -12.98 18.81 3.84
N THR A 333 -12.88 17.64 4.45
CA THR A 333 -14.01 16.74 4.68
C THR A 333 -15.05 17.41 5.58
N GLY A 334 -14.64 18.01 6.70
CA GLY A 334 -15.53 18.73 7.60
C GLY A 334 -16.32 19.84 6.90
N MET A 335 -15.62 20.67 6.11
CA MET A 335 -16.23 21.75 5.31
C MET A 335 -17.10 21.22 4.18
N LEU A 336 -16.68 20.15 3.49
CA LEU A 336 -17.46 19.56 2.39
C LEU A 336 -18.83 19.12 2.91
N ARG A 337 -18.87 18.34 3.99
CA ARG A 337 -20.13 17.85 4.56
C ARG A 337 -21.02 18.99 5.10
N LEU A 338 -20.41 20.07 5.64
CA LEU A 338 -21.15 21.27 6.04
C LEU A 338 -21.87 21.91 4.85
N VAL A 339 -21.16 22.12 3.74
CA VAL A 339 -21.71 22.78 2.55
C VAL A 339 -22.72 21.89 1.84
N GLU A 340 -22.48 20.57 1.76
CA GLU A 340 -23.45 19.59 1.26
C GLU A 340 -24.78 19.66 2.02
N ALA A 341 -24.73 19.66 3.36
CA ALA A 341 -25.93 19.78 4.19
C ALA A 341 -26.62 21.14 3.98
N ALA A 342 -25.86 22.23 3.90
CA ALA A 342 -26.40 23.56 3.65
C ALA A 342 -27.10 23.67 2.29
N ASN A 343 -26.51 23.10 1.23
CA ASN A 343 -27.13 23.04 -0.10
C ASN A 343 -28.41 22.20 -0.07
N ARG A 344 -28.38 21.03 0.57
CA ARG A 344 -29.52 20.10 0.64
C ARG A 344 -30.72 20.69 1.38
N PHE A 345 -30.48 21.35 2.51
CA PHE A 345 -31.54 21.89 3.38
C PHE A 345 -31.73 23.41 3.27
N ARG A 346 -31.02 24.05 2.33
CA ARG A 346 -31.06 25.51 2.07
C ARG A 346 -30.71 26.35 3.30
N TRP A 347 -29.73 25.90 4.08
CA TRP A 347 -29.24 26.65 5.23
C TRP A 347 -28.30 27.76 4.79
N ARG A 348 -28.34 28.88 5.53
CA ARG A 348 -27.41 30.00 5.33
C ARG A 348 -26.23 29.85 6.28
N ILE A 349 -25.05 29.61 5.74
CA ILE A 349 -23.82 29.29 6.50
C ILE A 349 -22.71 30.34 6.32
N ASP A 350 -23.05 31.55 5.88
CA ASP A 350 -22.08 32.59 5.50
C ASP A 350 -21.05 32.91 6.59
N GLU A 351 -21.52 33.05 7.83
CA GLU A 351 -20.65 33.33 8.98
C GLU A 351 -19.64 32.19 9.22
N LEU A 352 -20.06 30.95 8.99
CA LEU A 352 -19.20 29.77 9.10
C LEU A 352 -18.18 29.73 7.96
N LEU A 353 -18.59 30.05 6.73
CA LEU A 353 -17.67 30.14 5.59
C LEU A 353 -16.59 31.21 5.85
N THR A 354 -16.97 32.37 6.37
CA THR A 354 -16.03 33.43 6.76
C THR A 354 -15.09 32.96 7.88
N ARG A 355 -15.58 32.20 8.87
CA ARG A 355 -14.76 31.64 9.96
C ARG A 355 -13.64 30.71 9.45
N PHE A 356 -13.89 29.91 8.42
CA PHE A 356 -12.92 28.94 7.89
C PHE A 356 -12.10 29.42 6.69
N GLN A 357 -12.43 30.58 6.12
CA GLN A 357 -11.73 31.14 4.96
C GLN A 357 -10.20 31.26 5.19
N PRO A 358 -9.68 31.74 6.33
CA PRO A 358 -8.22 31.82 6.54
C PRO A 358 -7.51 30.46 6.55
N GLN A 359 -8.20 29.39 6.95
CA GLN A 359 -7.68 28.02 6.97
C GLN A 359 -7.63 27.48 5.54
N LEU A 360 -8.69 27.69 4.75
CA LEU A 360 -8.76 27.27 3.34
C LEU A 360 -7.72 27.99 2.47
N GLU A 361 -7.51 29.30 2.66
CA GLU A 361 -6.49 30.04 1.94
C GLU A 361 -5.07 29.58 2.28
N ARG A 362 -4.81 29.26 3.56
CA ARG A 362 -3.53 28.68 3.96
C ARG A 362 -3.28 27.33 3.29
N LEU A 363 -4.31 26.49 3.19
CA LEU A 363 -4.21 25.20 2.51
C LEU A 363 -3.98 25.38 1.01
N ARG A 364 -4.62 26.36 0.37
CA ARG A 364 -4.41 26.68 -1.05
C ARG A 364 -2.97 27.14 -1.35
N LEU A 365 -2.35 27.86 -0.41
CA LEU A 365 -0.99 28.38 -0.54
C LEU A 365 0.09 27.37 -0.15
N ALA A 366 -0.23 26.46 0.76
CA ALA A 366 0.65 25.35 1.12
C ALA A 366 0.55 24.27 0.03
N GLY A 367 1.51 24.26 -0.90
CA GLY A 367 1.61 23.21 -1.92
C GLY A 367 1.78 21.80 -1.33
N GLU A 368 1.72 20.79 -2.21
CA GLU A 368 1.65 19.35 -1.88
C GLU A 368 2.83 18.79 -1.05
N GLU A 369 3.95 19.51 -0.93
CA GLU A 369 5.24 18.95 -0.51
C GLU A 369 5.39 18.57 0.99
N GLN A 370 4.39 18.79 1.86
CA GLN A 370 4.56 18.59 3.32
C GLN A 370 3.37 17.97 4.06
N GLN A 371 2.41 17.35 3.38
CA GLN A 371 1.21 16.85 4.05
C GLN A 371 1.28 15.34 4.37
N PRO A 372 0.91 14.91 5.60
CA PRO A 372 0.83 13.49 5.96
C PRO A 372 -0.23 12.74 5.14
N VAL A 373 -0.17 11.41 5.07
CA VAL A 373 -1.07 10.56 4.25
C VAL A 373 -2.56 10.81 4.52
N SER A 374 -2.96 11.04 5.78
CA SER A 374 -4.34 11.40 6.13
C SER A 374 -4.77 12.76 5.55
N ALA A 375 -3.83 13.69 5.41
CA ALA A 375 -4.05 14.99 4.80
C ALA A 375 -4.04 14.91 3.26
N ALA A 376 -3.35 13.94 2.65
CA ALA A 376 -3.47 13.66 1.22
C ALA A 376 -4.88 13.18 0.84
N ALA A 377 -5.47 12.29 1.63
CA ALA A 377 -6.87 11.85 1.44
C ALA A 377 -7.88 12.99 1.61
N ASP A 378 -7.67 13.87 2.60
CA ASP A 378 -8.50 15.06 2.80
C ASP A 378 -8.33 16.05 1.62
N THR A 379 -7.10 16.21 1.10
CA THR A 379 -6.78 17.08 -0.05
C THR A 379 -7.51 16.64 -1.32
N ALA A 380 -7.70 15.33 -1.53
CA ALA A 380 -8.46 14.82 -2.67
C ALA A 380 -9.93 15.31 -2.69
N LYS A 381 -10.48 15.73 -1.54
CA LYS A 381 -11.85 16.28 -1.43
C LYS A 381 -11.93 17.77 -1.82
N TYR A 382 -10.80 18.45 -2.06
CA TYR A 382 -10.77 19.88 -2.35
C TYR A 382 -11.58 20.29 -3.61
N PRO A 383 -11.49 19.60 -4.76
CA PRO A 383 -12.30 19.94 -5.93
C PRO A 383 -13.81 19.80 -5.67
N ALA A 384 -14.21 18.78 -4.90
CA ALA A 384 -15.59 18.54 -4.52
C ALA A 384 -16.11 19.63 -3.57
N LEU A 385 -15.31 20.06 -2.60
CA LEU A 385 -15.67 21.20 -1.73
C LEU A 385 -15.88 22.47 -2.55
N LEU A 386 -14.99 22.78 -3.49
CA LEU A 386 -15.12 23.96 -4.35
C LEU A 386 -16.36 23.89 -5.24
N TYR A 387 -16.71 22.70 -5.72
CA TYR A 387 -17.96 22.47 -6.45
C TYR A 387 -19.19 22.76 -5.58
N GLU A 388 -19.23 22.22 -4.35
CA GLU A 388 -20.37 22.44 -3.44
C GLU A 388 -20.46 23.91 -3.00
N LEU A 389 -19.33 24.60 -2.83
CA LEU A 389 -19.30 26.05 -2.59
C LEU A 389 -19.84 26.84 -3.78
N ALA A 390 -19.49 26.45 -5.01
CA ALA A 390 -20.04 27.07 -6.20
C ALA A 390 -21.57 26.94 -6.24
N LEU A 391 -22.08 25.74 -5.99
CA LEU A 391 -23.52 25.47 -5.90
C LEU A 391 -24.20 26.30 -4.80
N TYR A 392 -23.57 26.41 -3.63
CA TYR A 392 -24.06 27.24 -2.54
C TYR A 392 -24.16 28.72 -2.93
N TYR A 393 -23.13 29.24 -3.60
CA TYR A 393 -23.13 30.64 -4.05
C TYR A 393 -24.15 30.89 -5.16
N PHE A 394 -24.31 29.98 -6.10
CA PHE A 394 -25.34 30.11 -7.13
C PHE A 394 -26.76 30.10 -6.56
N THR A 395 -27.03 29.21 -5.61
CA THR A 395 -28.34 29.10 -4.95
C THR A 395 -28.64 30.25 -3.98
N THR A 396 -27.61 30.98 -3.52
CA THR A 396 -27.74 32.19 -2.69
C THR A 396 -27.56 33.50 -3.47
N ASP A 397 -27.68 33.44 -4.79
CA ASP A 397 -27.63 34.56 -5.74
C ASP A 397 -26.31 35.35 -5.76
N ARG A 398 -25.20 34.64 -5.54
CA ARG A 398 -23.82 35.15 -5.53
C ARG A 398 -23.07 34.64 -6.75
N GLN A 399 -23.51 35.09 -7.91
CA GLN A 399 -23.09 34.57 -9.21
C GLN A 399 -21.57 34.66 -9.41
N GLU A 400 -20.94 35.78 -9.05
CA GLU A 400 -19.50 35.99 -9.21
C GLU A 400 -18.67 34.99 -8.37
N GLN A 401 -19.03 34.83 -7.09
CA GLN A 401 -18.37 33.85 -6.22
C GLN A 401 -18.61 32.40 -6.70
N GLY A 402 -19.82 32.11 -7.20
CA GLY A 402 -20.16 30.81 -7.76
C GLY A 402 -19.28 30.43 -8.95
N VAL A 403 -19.13 31.34 -9.92
CA VAL A 403 -18.26 31.16 -11.09
C VAL A 403 -16.80 30.97 -10.66
N ALA A 404 -16.30 31.81 -9.76
CA ALA A 404 -14.92 31.72 -9.28
C ALA A 404 -14.63 30.39 -8.59
N SER A 405 -15.48 29.94 -7.65
CA SER A 405 -15.34 28.65 -6.98
C SER A 405 -15.40 27.48 -7.97
N LEU A 406 -16.26 27.56 -8.98
CA LEU A 406 -16.40 26.52 -9.99
C LEU A 406 -15.16 26.38 -10.88
N PHE A 407 -14.56 27.50 -11.28
CA PHE A 407 -13.30 27.47 -12.04
C PHE A 407 -12.15 26.91 -11.23
N HIS A 408 -12.05 27.28 -9.95
CA HIS A 408 -11.07 26.66 -9.05
C HIS A 408 -11.32 25.17 -8.86
N SER A 409 -12.58 24.72 -8.81
CA SER A 409 -12.93 23.30 -8.78
C SER A 409 -12.41 22.57 -10.03
N LEU A 410 -12.65 23.13 -11.22
CA LEU A 410 -12.16 22.56 -12.49
C LEU A 410 -10.64 22.49 -12.56
N GLU A 411 -9.96 23.54 -12.11
CA GLU A 411 -8.49 23.58 -12.06
C GLU A 411 -7.93 22.55 -11.10
N ALA A 412 -8.46 22.48 -9.88
CA ALA A 412 -8.04 21.50 -8.88
C ALA A 412 -8.35 20.06 -9.32
N ALA A 413 -9.52 19.82 -9.92
CA ALA A 413 -9.90 18.52 -10.44
C ALA A 413 -8.97 18.05 -11.57
N ALA A 414 -8.46 18.98 -12.38
CA ALA A 414 -7.51 18.68 -13.44
C ALA A 414 -6.14 18.29 -12.92
N VAL A 415 -5.67 18.96 -11.86
CA VAL A 415 -4.39 18.66 -11.20
C VAL A 415 -4.46 17.30 -10.49
N LEU A 416 -5.56 17.05 -9.77
CA LEU A 416 -5.79 15.81 -9.03
C LEU A 416 -6.36 14.66 -9.87
N GLU A 417 -6.50 14.87 -11.19
CA GLU A 417 -6.98 13.87 -12.15
C GLU A 417 -8.36 13.26 -11.82
N THR A 418 -9.27 14.04 -11.24
CA THR A 418 -10.61 13.58 -10.84
C THR A 418 -11.64 13.82 -11.93
N GLU A 419 -11.83 12.83 -12.82
CA GLU A 419 -12.74 12.95 -13.97
C GLU A 419 -14.20 13.26 -13.59
N ASP A 420 -14.72 12.65 -12.52
CA ASP A 420 -16.08 12.91 -12.04
C ASP A 420 -16.28 14.38 -11.64
N SER A 421 -15.34 14.94 -10.89
CA SER A 421 -15.35 16.37 -10.51
C SER A 421 -15.32 17.28 -11.73
N VAL A 422 -14.54 16.95 -12.77
CA VAL A 422 -14.52 17.73 -14.03
C VAL A 422 -15.89 17.70 -14.69
N LEU A 423 -16.50 16.51 -14.82
CA LEU A 423 -17.81 16.36 -15.46
C LEU A 423 -18.91 17.12 -14.71
N ARG A 424 -18.94 16.98 -13.37
CA ARG A 424 -19.89 17.70 -12.50
C ARG A 424 -19.73 19.21 -12.66
N SER A 425 -18.49 19.71 -12.63
CA SER A 425 -18.23 21.14 -12.74
C SER A 425 -18.54 21.71 -14.12
N VAL A 426 -18.28 20.98 -15.20
CA VAL A 426 -18.71 21.34 -16.56
C VAL A 426 -20.23 21.45 -16.63
N ARG A 427 -20.95 20.45 -16.11
CA ARG A 427 -22.42 20.46 -16.10
C ARG A 427 -22.96 21.66 -15.35
N LEU A 428 -22.42 21.95 -14.16
CA LEU A 428 -22.85 23.08 -13.35
C LEU A 428 -22.56 24.42 -14.05
N PHE A 429 -21.43 24.56 -14.73
CA PHE A 429 -21.12 25.78 -15.49
C PHE A 429 -22.11 25.98 -16.63
N GLU A 430 -22.45 24.92 -17.36
CA GLU A 430 -23.41 25.00 -18.47
C GLU A 430 -24.81 25.38 -17.99
N GLU A 431 -25.22 24.94 -16.79
CA GLU A 431 -26.48 25.34 -16.15
C GLU A 431 -26.50 26.85 -15.81
N TYR A 432 -25.40 27.37 -15.27
CA TYR A 432 -25.27 28.77 -14.84
C TYR A 432 -24.60 29.69 -15.86
N ARG A 433 -24.40 29.24 -17.09
CA ARG A 433 -23.65 29.96 -18.13
C ARG A 433 -24.19 31.36 -18.39
N GLY A 434 -25.51 31.54 -18.30
CA GLY A 434 -26.17 32.84 -18.49
C GLY A 434 -25.82 33.88 -17.43
N ALA A 435 -25.37 33.45 -16.25
CA ALA A 435 -24.93 34.33 -15.17
C ALA A 435 -23.45 34.71 -15.26
N ALA A 436 -22.67 34.01 -16.10
CA ALA A 436 -21.25 34.26 -16.29
C ALA A 436 -20.99 35.43 -17.25
N SER A 437 -20.02 36.28 -16.93
CA SER A 437 -19.64 37.40 -17.80
C SER A 437 -19.04 36.92 -19.13
N ALA A 438 -18.95 37.79 -20.12
CA ALA A 438 -18.29 37.46 -21.39
C ALA A 438 -16.82 37.05 -21.18
N ALA A 439 -16.14 37.64 -20.19
CA ALA A 439 -14.78 37.28 -19.82
C ALA A 439 -14.71 35.88 -19.20
N ASP A 440 -15.64 35.55 -18.31
CA ASP A 440 -15.70 34.21 -17.68
C ASP A 440 -16.00 33.12 -18.72
N GLN A 441 -16.90 33.38 -19.66
CA GLN A 441 -17.20 32.44 -20.73
C GLN A 441 -16.00 32.20 -21.65
N GLU A 442 -15.17 33.23 -21.88
CA GLU A 442 -13.94 33.08 -22.64
C GLU A 442 -12.86 32.34 -21.84
N TYR A 443 -12.73 32.63 -20.54
CA TYR A 443 -11.82 31.91 -19.65
C TYR A 443 -12.18 30.43 -19.56
N TYR A 444 -13.46 30.09 -19.41
CA TYR A 444 -13.95 28.72 -19.40
C TYR A 444 -13.57 27.97 -20.67
N LYS A 445 -13.75 28.56 -21.86
CA LYS A 445 -13.31 27.93 -23.13
C LYS A 445 -11.82 27.64 -23.13
N GLN A 446 -10.99 28.58 -22.65
CA GLN A 446 -9.55 28.38 -22.55
C GLN A 446 -9.19 27.26 -21.56
N LEU A 447 -9.90 27.18 -20.43
CA LEU A 447 -9.72 26.13 -19.43
C LEU A 447 -10.05 24.75 -20.03
N ILE A 448 -11.23 24.58 -20.64
CA ILE A 448 -11.62 23.32 -21.29
C ILE A 448 -10.62 22.91 -22.38
N ASN A 449 -10.16 23.85 -23.20
CA ASN A 449 -9.14 23.56 -24.23
C ASN A 449 -7.80 23.10 -23.62
N ARG A 450 -7.38 23.68 -22.50
CA ARG A 450 -6.18 23.23 -21.76
C ARG A 450 -6.38 21.81 -21.22
N LEU A 451 -7.55 21.52 -20.65
CA LEU A 451 -7.89 20.20 -20.13
C LEU A 451 -7.84 19.14 -21.23
N GLN A 452 -8.52 19.37 -22.36
CA GLN A 452 -8.53 18.43 -23.48
C GLN A 452 -7.13 18.10 -23.99
N ARG A 453 -6.24 19.10 -24.09
CA ARG A 453 -4.84 18.89 -24.49
C ARG A 453 -4.07 18.06 -23.46
N SER A 454 -4.30 18.32 -22.17
CA SER A 454 -3.70 17.53 -21.07
C SER A 454 -4.16 16.07 -21.12
N TYR A 455 -5.46 15.81 -21.24
CA TYR A 455 -6.02 14.47 -21.38
C TYR A 455 -5.46 13.73 -22.61
N ALA A 456 -5.40 14.39 -23.77
CA ALA A 456 -4.83 13.78 -24.98
C ALA A 456 -3.34 13.43 -24.84
N GLY A 457 -2.55 14.30 -24.19
CA GLY A 457 -1.15 14.03 -23.88
C GLY A 457 -0.96 12.86 -22.92
N ARG A 458 -1.83 12.73 -21.91
CA ARG A 458 -1.83 11.59 -20.98
C ARG A 458 -2.18 10.27 -21.66
N GLN A 459 -3.21 10.24 -22.50
CA GLN A 459 -3.55 9.05 -23.27
C GLN A 459 -2.42 8.62 -24.21
N ALA A 460 -1.70 9.56 -24.82
CA ALA A 460 -0.53 9.26 -25.65
C ALA A 460 0.62 8.62 -24.85
N ARG A 461 0.89 9.10 -23.63
CA ARG A 461 1.89 8.52 -22.71
C ARG A 461 1.48 7.14 -22.20
N ALA A 462 0.23 6.98 -21.78
CA ALA A 462 -0.32 5.70 -21.34
C ALA A 462 -0.31 4.64 -22.46
N ALA A 463 -0.45 5.07 -23.72
CA ALA A 463 -0.35 4.19 -24.89
C ALA A 463 1.10 3.96 -25.39
N GLY A 464 2.12 4.46 -24.69
CA GLY A 464 3.53 4.32 -25.08
C GLY A 464 3.90 5.01 -26.40
N ARG A 465 3.18 6.07 -26.80
CA ARG A 465 3.38 6.78 -28.08
C ARG A 465 4.27 8.02 -27.97
N LEU A 466 4.82 8.28 -26.79
CA LEU A 466 5.85 9.26 -26.45
C LEU A 466 6.72 8.62 -25.37
#